data_AF-A0A6J7NC15-F1
#
_entry.id   AF-A0A6J7NC15-F1
#
_cell.length_a   1.000
_cell.length_b   1.000
_cell.length_c   1.000
_cell.angle_alpha   90.00
_cell.angle_beta   90.00
_cell.angle_gamma   90.00
#
_symmetry.space_group_name_H-M   'P 1'
#
loop_
_entity.id
_entity.type
_entity.pdbx_description
1 polymer ?
#
loop_
_entity_poly.entity_id
_entity_poly.type
_entity_poly.pdbx_seq_one_letter_code
_entity_poly.pdbx_strand_id
1 'polypeptide(L)'
;MLRLTPGIEAHTHEKISTAHEDVKFGFSIASGAAWTAVESVATHPELELLGVHCHIGSQIFGSEAHEIATDRLIGFMAKYRDAYKSELPELDLGGGFGIAYIDGDVTVEPSDVLPQIHAAVKKACTQHNLAIPLVSLEPGRNIVGPTMFTLYEVGTVKDVVVDGGKIRKYVSVDGGMSDNARTALYDAQYTAVIAQRNSTAPLTLTRLVGKHCETGDIIINEIQLPSDIAPGDLIATPATGAYGRSMASNYNHVPRPPVVAVNDGKARVIVRRENEADLLSLDVKE
;
A
#
# COMPACT_ATOMS: atom_id res chain seq x y z
N MET A 1 -13.90 18.23 -5.33
CA MET A 1 -14.05 17.86 -3.90
C MET A 1 -12.95 18.49 -3.06
N LEU A 2 -13.15 18.66 -1.75
CA LEU A 2 -12.11 19.09 -0.81
C LEU A 2 -11.62 17.91 0.03
N ARG A 3 -10.29 17.71 0.09
CA ARG A 3 -9.69 16.73 1.00
C ARG A 3 -9.68 17.29 2.42
N LEU A 4 -10.30 16.57 3.34
CA LEU A 4 -10.42 16.94 4.74
C LEU A 4 -9.58 16.01 5.61
N THR A 5 -9.11 16.56 6.72
CA THR A 5 -8.44 15.80 7.77
C THR A 5 -9.44 15.65 8.92
N PRO A 6 -10.04 14.45 9.09
CA PRO A 6 -11.00 14.24 10.15
C PRO A 6 -10.35 14.07 11.52
N GLY A 7 -9.02 14.09 11.64
CA GLY A 7 -8.31 13.87 12.91
C GLY A 7 -8.29 12.39 13.32
N ILE A 8 -8.14 11.50 12.34
CA ILE A 8 -8.15 10.04 12.49
C ILE A 8 -6.99 9.50 11.67
N GLU A 9 -6.18 8.65 12.31
CA GLU A 9 -5.17 7.83 11.65
C GLU A 9 -5.37 6.38 12.07
N ALA A 10 -5.39 5.48 11.08
CA ALA A 10 -5.59 4.05 11.27
C ALA A 10 -4.44 3.24 10.66
N HIS A 11 -3.81 2.40 11.48
CA HIS A 11 -2.78 1.44 11.10
C HIS A 11 -3.14 0.06 11.66
N THR A 12 -2.96 -1.00 10.88
CA THR A 12 -3.06 -2.43 11.29
C THR A 12 -3.98 -2.72 12.50
N HIS A 13 -3.51 -3.46 13.51
CA HIS A 13 -4.29 -3.92 14.67
C HIS A 13 -4.20 -2.98 15.89
N GLU A 14 -3.54 -1.81 15.78
CA GLU A 14 -3.29 -0.92 16.91
C GLU A 14 -3.99 0.44 16.79
N LYS A 15 -4.56 0.87 17.93
CA LYS A 15 -5.08 2.19 18.33
C LYS A 15 -5.39 3.19 17.21
N ILE A 16 -6.68 3.43 17.00
CA ILE A 16 -7.17 4.61 16.29
C ILE A 16 -6.65 5.87 17.01
N SER A 17 -5.83 6.66 16.31
CA SER A 17 -5.35 7.93 16.84
C SER A 17 -6.36 9.03 16.54
N THR A 18 -7.22 9.33 17.51
CA THR A 18 -8.26 10.36 17.40
C THR A 18 -7.75 11.74 17.80
N ALA A 19 -6.68 12.21 17.16
CA ALA A 19 -6.20 13.61 17.21
C ALA A 19 -5.12 13.88 16.15
N HIS A 20 -4.95 12.97 15.18
CA HIS A 20 -3.83 13.05 14.25
C HIS A 20 -4.13 14.05 13.13
N GLU A 21 -3.52 15.23 13.23
CA GLU A 21 -3.62 16.30 12.22
C GLU A 21 -2.25 16.71 11.65
N ASP A 22 -1.15 16.12 12.13
CA ASP A 22 0.22 16.45 11.70
C ASP A 22 0.60 15.72 10.40
N VAL A 23 -0.16 16.00 9.35
CA VAL A 23 0.06 15.49 8.00
C VAL A 23 -0.01 16.61 6.99
N LYS A 24 0.75 16.50 5.90
CA LYS A 24 0.78 17.49 4.83
C LYS A 24 -0.50 17.58 3.99
N PHE A 25 -1.46 16.69 4.22
CA PHE A 25 -2.62 16.51 3.35
C PHE A 25 -3.89 17.01 4.01
N GLY A 26 -4.76 17.61 3.19
CA GLY A 26 -6.11 17.97 3.56
C GLY A 26 -6.21 19.20 4.46
N PHE A 27 -7.45 19.65 4.66
CA PHE A 27 -7.78 20.74 5.55
C PHE A 27 -8.41 20.17 6.82
N SER A 28 -7.87 20.52 7.99
CA SER A 28 -8.39 20.04 9.27
C SER A 28 -9.82 20.54 9.53
N ILE A 29 -10.69 19.59 9.93
CA ILE A 29 -12.06 19.90 10.35
C ILE A 29 -12.04 20.62 11.70
N ALA A 30 -11.21 20.17 12.65
CA ALA A 30 -11.21 20.69 14.02
C ALA A 30 -10.66 22.12 14.11
N SER A 31 -9.63 22.45 13.33
CA SER A 31 -9.05 23.81 13.28
C SER A 31 -9.93 24.83 12.54
N GLY A 32 -10.95 24.37 11.81
CA GLY A 32 -11.78 25.21 10.94
C GLY A 32 -11.19 25.46 9.55
N ALA A 33 -9.96 25.02 9.26
CA ALA A 33 -9.34 25.17 7.94
C ALA A 33 -10.18 24.57 6.81
N ALA A 34 -10.87 23.45 7.07
CA ALA A 34 -11.81 22.83 6.13
C ALA A 34 -12.95 23.79 5.74
N TRP A 35 -13.45 24.56 6.70
CA TRP A 35 -14.53 25.51 6.46
C TRP A 35 -14.04 26.75 5.69
N THR A 36 -12.86 27.26 6.03
CA THR A 36 -12.21 28.33 5.26
C THR A 36 -12.00 27.92 3.80
N ALA A 37 -11.65 26.65 3.53
CA ALA A 37 -11.53 26.13 2.18
C ALA A 37 -12.89 26.12 1.43
N VAL A 38 -13.98 25.75 2.10
CA VAL A 38 -15.35 25.84 1.53
C VAL A 38 -15.69 27.28 1.16
N GLU A 39 -15.47 28.23 2.08
CA GLU A 39 -15.75 29.65 1.84
C GLU A 39 -14.92 30.20 0.68
N SER A 40 -13.64 29.79 0.59
CA SER A 40 -12.77 30.15 -0.53
C SER A 40 -13.32 29.63 -1.86
N VAL A 41 -13.68 28.35 -1.96
CA VAL A 41 -14.26 27.78 -3.19
C VAL A 41 -15.54 28.53 -3.61
N ALA A 42 -16.38 28.92 -2.66
CA ALA A 42 -17.60 29.68 -2.94
C ALA A 42 -17.35 31.08 -3.57
N THR A 43 -16.13 31.63 -3.45
CA THR A 43 -15.75 32.90 -4.10
C THR A 43 -15.32 32.74 -5.56
N HIS A 44 -15.13 31.50 -6.04
CA HIS A 44 -14.64 31.18 -7.37
C HIS A 44 -15.77 30.60 -8.25
N PRO A 45 -16.40 31.38 -9.14
CA PRO A 45 -17.53 30.92 -9.96
C PRO A 45 -17.16 29.82 -10.97
N GLU A 46 -15.87 29.63 -11.27
CA GLU A 46 -15.34 28.56 -12.11
C GLU A 46 -15.22 27.20 -11.38
N LEU A 47 -15.50 27.15 -10.08
CA LEU A 47 -15.42 25.94 -9.26
C LEU A 47 -16.81 25.52 -8.77
N GLU A 48 -17.07 24.21 -8.82
CA GLU A 48 -18.24 23.59 -8.20
C GLU A 48 -17.77 22.61 -7.11
N LEU A 49 -18.24 22.83 -5.88
CA LEU A 49 -17.96 21.92 -4.77
C LEU A 49 -18.99 20.79 -4.76
N LEU A 50 -18.58 19.61 -5.23
CA LEU A 50 -19.45 18.42 -5.25
C LEU A 50 -19.43 17.59 -3.95
N GLY A 51 -18.39 17.75 -3.12
CA GLY A 51 -18.20 16.81 -2.02
C GLY A 51 -16.89 16.96 -1.26
N VAL A 52 -16.71 16.06 -0.30
CA VAL A 52 -15.56 15.99 0.59
C VAL A 52 -14.89 14.62 0.55
N HIS A 53 -13.57 14.61 0.67
CA HIS A 53 -12.71 13.43 0.60
C HIS A 53 -11.94 13.27 1.90
N CYS A 54 -11.68 12.03 2.33
CA CYS A 54 -10.61 11.76 3.29
C CYS A 54 -9.86 10.49 2.93
N HIS A 55 -8.65 10.35 3.48
CA HIS A 55 -7.87 9.12 3.39
C HIS A 55 -7.16 8.94 4.74
N ILE A 56 -7.54 7.90 5.48
CA ILE A 56 -7.27 7.79 6.93
C ILE A 56 -6.12 6.83 7.29
N GLY A 57 -5.52 6.13 6.32
CA GLY A 57 -4.39 5.26 6.61
C GLY A 57 -4.13 4.17 5.55
N SER A 58 -3.33 3.18 5.93
CA SER A 58 -2.93 2.06 5.08
C SER A 58 -2.88 0.76 5.90
N GLN A 59 -3.14 -0.38 5.25
CA GLN A 59 -3.22 -1.69 5.90
C GLN A 59 -4.27 -1.72 7.03
N ILE A 60 -5.46 -1.20 6.73
CA ILE A 60 -6.60 -1.17 7.66
C ILE A 60 -7.42 -2.45 7.48
N PHE A 61 -7.58 -3.23 8.55
CA PHE A 61 -8.30 -4.53 8.53
C PHE A 61 -9.74 -4.45 9.06
N GLY A 62 -10.14 -3.37 9.73
CA GLY A 62 -11.48 -3.19 10.31
C GLY A 62 -12.21 -1.92 9.84
N SER A 63 -13.50 -1.79 10.21
CA SER A 63 -14.33 -0.63 9.82
C SER A 63 -14.30 0.54 10.79
N GLU A 64 -13.94 0.34 12.06
CA GLU A 64 -14.16 1.33 13.12
C GLU A 64 -13.61 2.72 12.75
N ALA A 65 -12.39 2.79 12.20
CA ALA A 65 -11.82 4.05 11.77
C ALA A 65 -12.58 4.72 10.60
N HIS A 66 -13.08 3.91 9.65
CA HIS A 66 -13.94 4.38 8.56
C HIS A 66 -15.29 4.88 9.08
N GLU A 67 -15.85 4.23 10.10
CA GLU A 67 -17.12 4.65 10.73
C GLU A 67 -16.99 6.02 11.41
N ILE A 68 -15.92 6.23 12.19
CA ILE A 68 -15.65 7.51 12.84
C ILE A 68 -15.36 8.60 11.79
N ALA A 69 -14.61 8.28 10.73
CA ALA A 69 -14.34 9.22 9.65
C ALA A 69 -15.64 9.63 8.93
N THR A 70 -16.48 8.65 8.61
CA THR A 70 -17.79 8.85 7.98
C THR A 70 -18.67 9.79 8.80
N ASP A 71 -18.76 9.57 10.12
CA ASP A 71 -19.53 10.43 11.03
C ASP A 71 -19.03 11.88 11.00
N ARG A 72 -17.71 12.10 11.10
CA ARG A 72 -17.11 13.43 11.06
C ARG A 72 -17.32 14.15 9.72
N LEU A 73 -17.17 13.44 8.61
CA LEU A 73 -17.35 14.01 7.26
C LEU A 73 -18.81 14.35 6.99
N ILE A 74 -19.75 13.49 7.37
CA ILE A 74 -21.18 13.76 7.19
C ILE A 74 -21.64 14.89 8.13
N GLY A 75 -21.13 14.97 9.36
CA GLY A 75 -21.35 16.11 10.24
C GLY A 75 -20.85 17.43 9.61
N PHE A 76 -19.71 17.41 8.91
CA PHE A 76 -19.23 18.56 8.14
C PHE A 76 -20.16 18.90 6.95
N MET A 77 -20.63 17.90 6.20
CA MET A 77 -21.60 18.10 5.11
C MET A 77 -22.95 18.65 5.62
N ALA A 78 -23.37 18.29 6.83
CA ALA A 78 -24.57 18.85 7.47
C ALA A 78 -24.40 20.35 7.75
N LYS A 79 -23.23 20.75 8.26
CA LYS A 79 -22.87 22.16 8.44
C LYS A 79 -22.89 22.92 7.11
N TYR A 80 -22.40 22.32 6.03
CA TYR A 80 -22.49 22.90 4.68
C TYR A 80 -23.96 23.13 4.27
N ARG A 81 -24.82 22.12 4.40
CA ARG A 81 -26.26 22.23 4.11
C ARG A 81 -26.93 23.34 4.88
N ASP A 82 -26.63 23.46 6.17
CA ASP A 82 -27.23 24.49 7.02
C ASP A 82 -26.83 25.90 6.58
N ALA A 83 -25.59 26.10 6.13
CA ALA A 83 -25.07 27.39 5.67
C ALA A 83 -25.56 27.75 4.25
N TYR A 84 -25.51 26.82 3.30
CA TYR A 84 -25.73 27.08 1.88
C TYR A 84 -27.09 26.62 1.34
N LYS A 85 -27.91 25.96 2.18
CA LYS A 85 -29.23 25.41 1.83
C LYS A 85 -29.19 24.46 0.62
N SER A 86 -28.06 23.81 0.41
CA SER A 86 -27.80 22.81 -0.62
C SER A 86 -26.98 21.66 -0.04
N GLU A 87 -27.18 20.45 -0.54
CA GLU A 87 -26.46 19.27 -0.09
C GLU A 87 -25.34 18.92 -1.07
N LEU A 88 -24.19 18.52 -0.54
CA LEU A 88 -23.08 18.02 -1.35
C LEU A 88 -23.41 16.59 -1.82
N PRO A 89 -23.44 16.31 -3.14
CA PRO A 89 -23.85 15.00 -3.65
C PRO A 89 -22.83 13.88 -3.48
N GLU A 90 -21.56 14.18 -3.16
CA GLU A 90 -20.47 13.18 -3.17
C GLU A 90 -19.71 13.11 -1.83
N LEU A 91 -19.35 11.89 -1.44
CA LEU A 91 -18.49 11.58 -0.30
C LEU A 91 -17.45 10.54 -0.72
N ASP A 92 -16.17 10.84 -0.52
CA ASP A 92 -15.09 9.89 -0.79
C ASP A 92 -14.36 9.53 0.52
N LEU A 93 -14.35 8.24 0.85
CA LEU A 93 -13.76 7.71 2.08
C LEU A 93 -12.35 7.13 1.88
N GLY A 94 -11.80 7.32 0.69
CA GLY A 94 -10.45 6.93 0.35
C GLY A 94 -10.25 5.41 0.30
N GLY A 95 -9.01 4.99 0.55
CA GLY A 95 -8.60 3.60 0.47
C GLY A 95 -7.90 3.16 1.75
N GLY A 96 -6.87 2.32 1.60
CA GLY A 96 -6.09 1.83 2.74
C GLY A 96 -6.48 0.44 3.22
N PHE A 97 -7.48 -0.19 2.59
CA PHE A 97 -7.88 -1.57 2.86
C PHE A 97 -6.70 -2.55 2.82
N GLY A 98 -6.58 -3.35 3.87
CA GLY A 98 -5.46 -4.26 4.09
C GLY A 98 -5.46 -5.46 3.15
N ILE A 99 -4.26 -5.99 2.92
CA ILE A 99 -4.02 -7.30 2.30
C ILE A 99 -3.13 -8.14 3.20
N ALA A 100 -3.15 -9.45 3.00
CA ALA A 100 -2.22 -10.35 3.64
C ALA A 100 -0.81 -10.28 3.01
N TYR A 101 0.20 -10.02 3.83
CA TYR A 101 1.62 -10.10 3.46
C TYR A 101 2.31 -11.30 4.10
N ILE A 102 1.94 -11.60 5.35
CA ILE A 102 2.48 -12.71 6.14
C ILE A 102 1.37 -13.63 6.64
N ASP A 103 1.76 -14.82 7.10
CA ASP A 103 0.84 -15.76 7.72
C ASP A 103 0.18 -15.12 8.95
N GLY A 104 -1.14 -15.22 9.03
CA GLY A 104 -1.96 -14.62 10.10
C GLY A 104 -2.61 -13.30 9.70
N ASP A 105 -2.09 -12.59 8.69
CA ASP A 105 -2.82 -11.47 8.09
C ASP A 105 -4.04 -12.00 7.32
N VAL A 106 -5.09 -11.17 7.21
CA VAL A 106 -6.28 -11.47 6.42
C VAL A 106 -6.49 -10.35 5.40
N THR A 107 -6.61 -10.69 4.12
CA THR A 107 -6.99 -9.70 3.10
C THR A 107 -8.43 -9.25 3.35
N VAL A 108 -8.63 -7.93 3.38
CA VAL A 108 -9.97 -7.36 3.52
C VAL A 108 -10.72 -7.58 2.20
N GLU A 109 -11.80 -8.35 2.23
CA GLU A 109 -12.64 -8.51 1.06
C GLU A 109 -13.72 -7.40 1.01
N PRO A 110 -14.19 -7.00 -0.17
CA PRO A 110 -15.28 -6.02 -0.29
C PRO A 110 -16.51 -6.40 0.53
N SER A 111 -16.80 -7.71 0.67
CA SER A 111 -17.91 -8.21 1.49
C SER A 111 -17.77 -7.90 2.98
N ASP A 112 -16.56 -7.69 3.47
CA ASP A 112 -16.29 -7.47 4.89
C ASP A 112 -16.57 -6.01 5.28
N VAL A 113 -16.26 -5.06 4.39
CA VAL A 113 -16.28 -3.63 4.69
C VAL A 113 -17.44 -2.85 4.09
N LEU A 114 -17.91 -3.20 2.89
CA LEU A 114 -18.95 -2.42 2.21
C LEU A 114 -20.28 -2.36 3.00
N PRO A 115 -20.77 -3.44 3.62
CA PRO A 115 -21.98 -3.37 4.46
C PRO A 115 -21.81 -2.45 5.67
N GLN A 116 -20.63 -2.45 6.28
CA GLN A 116 -20.31 -1.64 7.46
C GLN A 116 -20.23 -0.15 7.10
N ILE A 117 -19.54 0.19 6.00
CA ILE A 117 -19.49 1.55 5.46
C ILE A 117 -20.89 2.04 5.09
N HIS A 118 -21.69 1.22 4.39
CA HIS A 118 -23.07 1.57 4.04
C HIS A 118 -23.92 1.87 5.27
N ALA A 119 -23.83 1.02 6.31
CA ALA A 119 -24.55 1.22 7.56
C ALA A 119 -24.12 2.51 8.27
N ALA A 120 -22.82 2.81 8.29
CA ALA A 120 -22.28 4.04 8.88
C ALA A 120 -22.79 5.31 8.16
N VAL A 121 -22.70 5.32 6.82
CA VAL A 121 -23.20 6.44 6.00
C VAL A 121 -24.70 6.64 6.23
N LYS A 122 -25.48 5.56 6.15
CA LYS A 122 -26.95 5.63 6.35
C LYS A 122 -27.31 6.16 7.73
N LYS A 123 -26.63 5.69 8.78
CA LYS A 123 -26.83 6.12 10.17
C LYS A 123 -26.54 7.62 10.31
N ALA A 124 -25.37 8.07 9.86
CA ALA A 124 -24.95 9.47 9.98
C ALA A 124 -25.83 10.42 9.15
N CYS A 125 -26.18 10.06 7.90
CA CYS A 125 -27.12 10.84 7.09
C CYS A 125 -28.50 10.96 7.75
N THR A 126 -29.00 9.86 8.35
CA THR A 126 -30.28 9.88 9.08
C THR A 126 -30.21 10.81 10.30
N GLN A 127 -29.12 10.78 11.06
CA GLN A 127 -28.91 11.64 12.23
C GLN A 127 -28.91 13.14 11.87
N HIS A 128 -28.35 13.48 10.71
CA HIS A 128 -28.25 14.87 10.23
C HIS A 128 -29.37 15.30 9.27
N ASN A 129 -30.32 14.40 8.97
CA ASN A 129 -31.38 14.61 7.97
C ASN A 129 -30.80 15.09 6.62
N LEU A 130 -29.86 14.32 6.07
CA LEU A 130 -29.25 14.52 4.76
C LEU A 130 -29.68 13.38 3.81
N ALA A 131 -29.72 13.67 2.51
CA ALA A 131 -29.73 12.60 1.51
C ALA A 131 -28.45 11.76 1.60
N ILE A 132 -28.52 10.50 1.17
CA ILE A 132 -27.34 9.64 1.07
C ILE A 132 -26.55 10.10 -0.17
N PRO A 133 -25.29 10.54 -0.02
CA PRO A 133 -24.46 10.94 -1.15
C PRO A 133 -24.01 9.73 -1.98
N LEU A 134 -23.51 9.97 -3.19
CA LEU A 134 -22.71 8.99 -3.90
C LEU A 134 -21.40 8.77 -3.13
N VAL A 135 -21.16 7.52 -2.74
CA VAL A 135 -19.98 7.14 -1.95
C VAL A 135 -18.92 6.51 -2.84
N SER A 136 -17.72 7.07 -2.82
CA SER A 136 -16.53 6.58 -3.52
C SER A 136 -15.51 5.99 -2.54
N LEU A 137 -14.78 4.99 -3.02
CA LEU A 137 -13.64 4.36 -2.34
C LEU A 137 -12.47 4.25 -3.31
N GLU A 138 -11.24 4.30 -2.79
CA GLU A 138 -9.99 4.36 -3.56
C GLU A 138 -9.05 3.15 -3.29
N PRO A 139 -9.50 1.89 -3.43
CA PRO A 139 -8.65 0.72 -3.17
C PRO A 139 -7.54 0.58 -4.21
N GLY A 140 -6.30 0.88 -3.83
CA GLY A 140 -5.12 0.55 -4.64
C GLY A 140 -4.55 -0.82 -4.28
N ARG A 141 -3.90 -0.89 -3.12
CA ARG A 141 -3.20 -2.08 -2.61
C ARG A 141 -4.07 -3.34 -2.64
N ASN A 142 -5.32 -3.20 -2.20
CA ASN A 142 -6.26 -4.30 -2.08
C ASN A 142 -6.63 -4.95 -3.42
N ILE A 143 -6.69 -4.16 -4.50
CA ILE A 143 -6.97 -4.69 -5.84
C ILE A 143 -5.72 -5.36 -6.42
N VAL A 144 -4.59 -4.63 -6.50
CA VAL A 144 -3.46 -5.09 -7.31
C VAL A 144 -2.43 -5.91 -6.54
N GLY A 145 -2.33 -5.71 -5.22
CA GLY A 145 -1.30 -6.33 -4.38
C GLY A 145 -1.30 -7.86 -4.46
N PRO A 146 -2.42 -8.54 -4.16
CA PRO A 146 -2.49 -10.01 -4.15
C PRO A 146 -2.35 -10.66 -5.53
N THR A 147 -2.53 -9.89 -6.61
CA THR A 147 -2.56 -10.45 -7.98
C THR A 147 -1.18 -10.73 -8.57
N MET A 148 -0.10 -10.32 -7.89
CA MET A 148 1.26 -10.46 -8.39
C MET A 148 2.23 -10.96 -7.31
N PHE A 149 3.27 -11.64 -7.78
CA PHE A 149 4.47 -11.96 -7.02
C PHE A 149 5.71 -11.53 -7.81
N THR A 150 6.83 -11.37 -7.12
CA THR A 150 8.13 -11.14 -7.75
C THR A 150 8.92 -12.43 -7.68
N LEU A 151 9.48 -12.85 -8.81
CA LEU A 151 10.27 -14.07 -8.94
C LEU A 151 11.74 -13.68 -9.07
N TYR A 152 12.58 -14.30 -8.26
CA TYR A 152 14.01 -14.11 -8.26
C TYR A 152 14.76 -15.42 -8.46
N GLU A 153 15.99 -15.32 -8.94
CA GLU A 153 16.96 -16.41 -8.93
C GLU A 153 17.95 -16.20 -7.78
N VAL A 154 18.21 -17.27 -7.01
CA VAL A 154 19.22 -17.27 -5.94
C VAL A 154 20.61 -17.29 -6.56
N GLY A 155 21.43 -16.31 -6.17
CA GLY A 155 22.83 -16.22 -6.61
C GLY A 155 23.82 -16.73 -5.56
N THR A 156 23.84 -16.11 -4.37
CA THR A 156 24.81 -16.43 -3.31
C THR A 156 24.10 -16.85 -2.04
N VAL A 157 24.58 -17.92 -1.41
CA VAL A 157 24.12 -18.36 -0.09
C VAL A 157 25.32 -18.40 0.84
N LYS A 158 25.22 -17.70 1.98
CA LYS A 158 26.27 -17.68 3.00
C LYS A 158 25.70 -17.75 4.40
N ASP A 159 26.42 -18.37 5.30
CA ASP A 159 26.09 -18.36 6.72
C ASP A 159 26.79 -17.19 7.40
N VAL A 160 26.03 -16.42 8.17
CA VAL A 160 26.52 -15.26 8.91
C VAL A 160 26.29 -15.51 10.40
N VAL A 161 27.36 -15.39 11.18
CA VAL A 161 27.27 -15.39 12.64
C VAL A 161 26.73 -14.04 13.07
N VAL A 162 25.59 -14.05 13.75
CA VAL A 162 24.96 -12.85 14.34
C VAL A 162 25.15 -12.86 15.86
N ASP A 163 24.77 -11.75 16.50
CA ASP A 163 24.90 -11.57 17.94
C ASP A 163 24.33 -12.77 18.73
N GLY A 164 25.07 -13.16 19.78
CA GLY A 164 24.76 -14.36 20.56
C GLY A 164 25.18 -15.67 19.90
N GLY A 165 26.04 -15.64 18.87
CA GLY A 165 26.62 -16.84 18.24
C GLY A 165 25.64 -17.63 17.38
N LYS A 166 24.45 -17.08 17.12
CA LYS A 166 23.45 -17.69 16.24
C LYS A 166 23.89 -17.57 14.78
N ILE A 167 23.53 -18.55 13.96
CA ILE A 167 23.77 -18.52 12.52
C ILE A 167 22.50 -18.04 11.84
N ARG A 168 22.62 -17.04 10.96
CA ARG A 168 21.60 -16.62 10.01
C ARG A 168 22.08 -16.88 8.60
N LYS A 169 21.28 -17.57 7.81
CA LYS A 169 21.56 -17.76 6.38
C LYS A 169 21.22 -16.48 5.63
N TYR A 170 22.14 -15.98 4.81
CA TYR A 170 21.91 -14.88 3.88
C TYR A 170 21.79 -15.46 2.48
N VAL A 171 20.67 -15.18 1.84
CA VAL A 171 20.35 -15.62 0.47
C VAL A 171 20.25 -14.37 -0.39
N SER A 172 21.26 -14.14 -1.24
CA SER A 172 21.30 -13.04 -2.18
C SER A 172 20.62 -13.43 -3.48
N VAL A 173 19.75 -12.55 -3.98
CA VAL A 173 18.98 -12.76 -5.22
C VAL A 173 19.31 -11.73 -6.31
N ASP A 174 18.81 -11.96 -7.52
CA ASP A 174 19.10 -11.17 -8.72
C ASP A 174 18.36 -9.81 -8.82
N GLY A 175 17.61 -9.42 -7.78
CA GLY A 175 16.95 -8.13 -7.62
C GLY A 175 17.39 -7.40 -6.34
N GLY A 176 16.46 -6.70 -5.69
CA GLY A 176 16.69 -6.01 -4.42
C GLY A 176 15.78 -4.81 -4.20
N MET A 177 16.27 -3.83 -3.45
CA MET A 177 15.58 -2.57 -3.19
C MET A 177 15.28 -1.76 -4.47
N SER A 178 15.97 -2.03 -5.59
CA SER A 178 15.64 -1.39 -6.88
C SER A 178 14.30 -1.82 -7.45
N ASP A 179 13.79 -3.01 -7.14
CA ASP A 179 12.48 -3.49 -7.59
C ASP A 179 11.45 -3.60 -6.44
N ASN A 180 11.92 -3.72 -5.19
CA ASN A 180 11.08 -3.67 -4.00
C ASN A 180 11.75 -2.92 -2.84
N ALA A 181 11.66 -1.60 -2.84
CA ALA A 181 12.21 -0.74 -1.78
C ALA A 181 11.41 -0.77 -0.46
N ARG A 182 10.27 -1.49 -0.40
CA ARG A 182 9.30 -1.32 0.69
C ARG A 182 9.82 -1.76 2.05
N THR A 183 10.68 -2.77 2.10
CA THR A 183 11.27 -3.21 3.36
C THR A 183 12.26 -2.18 3.89
N ALA A 184 13.09 -1.57 3.03
CA ALA A 184 14.01 -0.51 3.44
C ALA A 184 13.29 0.81 3.82
N LEU A 185 12.17 1.13 3.17
CA LEU A 185 11.47 2.41 3.37
C LEU A 185 10.39 2.38 4.45
N TYR A 186 9.76 1.22 4.67
CA TYR A 186 8.57 1.09 5.49
C TYR A 186 8.63 -0.08 6.47
N ASP A 187 9.79 -0.74 6.59
CA ASP A 187 9.93 -2.00 7.35
C ASP A 187 8.90 -3.06 6.94
N ALA A 188 8.46 -3.02 5.67
CA ALA A 188 7.44 -3.92 5.16
C ALA A 188 7.89 -5.38 5.28
N GLN A 189 7.00 -6.20 5.83
CA GLN A 189 7.19 -7.64 5.94
C GLN A 189 6.61 -8.35 4.71
N TYR A 190 7.23 -9.48 4.35
CA TYR A 190 6.83 -10.34 3.24
C TYR A 190 7.13 -11.79 3.59
N THR A 191 6.47 -12.69 2.88
CA THR A 191 6.80 -14.12 2.81
C THR A 191 7.52 -14.43 1.49
N ALA A 192 8.16 -15.60 1.45
CA ALA A 192 8.75 -16.14 0.25
C ALA A 192 8.70 -17.67 0.25
N VAL A 193 8.68 -18.25 -0.95
CA VAL A 193 8.71 -19.71 -1.15
C VAL A 193 9.68 -20.07 -2.27
N ILE A 194 10.23 -21.29 -2.21
CA ILE A 194 10.93 -21.89 -3.36
C ILE A 194 9.86 -22.26 -4.40
N ALA A 195 9.93 -21.67 -5.58
CA ALA A 195 8.83 -21.67 -6.55
C ALA A 195 8.85 -22.88 -7.50
N GLN A 196 10.02 -23.50 -7.69
CA GLN A 196 10.25 -24.52 -8.71
C GLN A 196 10.47 -25.94 -8.19
N ARG A 197 10.59 -26.11 -6.86
CA ARG A 197 10.75 -27.42 -6.23
C ARG A 197 10.21 -27.42 -4.80
N ASN A 198 9.90 -28.62 -4.31
CA ASN A 198 9.64 -28.85 -2.89
C ASN A 198 10.94 -29.24 -2.17
N SER A 199 11.08 -28.86 -0.91
CA SER A 199 12.16 -29.30 -0.04
C SER A 199 11.59 -29.90 1.24
N THR A 200 12.22 -30.97 1.72
CA THR A 200 11.96 -31.56 3.05
C THR A 200 13.10 -31.26 4.02
N ALA A 201 14.06 -30.41 3.65
CA ALA A 201 15.15 -30.02 4.52
C ALA A 201 14.60 -29.23 5.73
N PRO A 202 15.26 -29.29 6.90
CA PRO A 202 14.85 -28.50 8.04
C PRO A 202 14.90 -27.01 7.70
N LEU A 203 13.93 -26.26 8.23
CA LEU A 203 13.90 -24.81 8.09
C LEU A 203 15.04 -24.16 8.87
N THR A 204 15.56 -23.06 8.35
CA THR A 204 16.60 -22.26 8.98
C THR A 204 16.30 -20.77 8.89
N LEU A 205 16.69 -20.02 9.93
CA LEU A 205 16.53 -18.57 9.96
C LEU A 205 17.35 -17.94 8.84
N THR A 206 16.64 -17.29 7.94
CA THR A 206 17.16 -16.76 6.69
C THR A 206 16.82 -15.28 6.56
N ARG A 207 17.70 -14.54 5.87
CA ARG A 207 17.45 -13.19 5.37
C ARG A 207 17.60 -13.18 3.85
N LEU A 208 16.58 -12.68 3.17
CA LEU A 208 16.58 -12.51 1.73
C LEU A 208 17.11 -11.10 1.41
N VAL A 209 18.23 -11.03 0.71
CA VAL A 209 18.91 -9.77 0.38
C VAL A 209 19.04 -9.62 -1.13
N GLY A 210 19.10 -8.38 -1.61
CA GLY A 210 19.38 -8.12 -3.02
C GLY A 210 20.88 -8.16 -3.34
N LYS A 211 21.22 -7.62 -4.51
CA LYS A 211 22.59 -7.57 -5.05
C LYS A 211 23.23 -6.17 -5.03
N HIS A 212 22.56 -5.18 -4.46
CA HIS A 212 23.06 -3.81 -4.40
C HIS A 212 24.19 -3.66 -3.39
N CYS A 213 25.05 -2.67 -3.61
CA CYS A 213 26.20 -2.38 -2.76
C CYS A 213 25.80 -1.60 -1.48
N GLU A 214 24.66 -1.94 -0.88
CA GLU A 214 24.13 -1.27 0.32
C GLU A 214 23.70 -2.30 1.36
N THR A 215 24.17 -2.15 2.60
CA THR A 215 23.81 -3.08 3.71
C THR A 215 22.30 -3.14 3.95
N GLY A 216 21.59 -2.06 3.64
CA GLY A 216 20.13 -1.96 3.74
C GLY A 216 19.36 -2.64 2.61
N ASP A 217 20.03 -3.24 1.62
CA ASP A 217 19.40 -3.96 0.51
C ASP A 217 18.83 -5.32 0.95
N ILE A 218 17.76 -5.23 1.74
CA ILE A 218 17.06 -6.35 2.36
C ILE A 218 15.64 -6.39 1.79
N ILE A 219 15.28 -7.53 1.19
CA ILE A 219 13.93 -7.78 0.69
C ILE A 219 13.06 -8.38 1.79
N ILE A 220 13.62 -9.29 2.61
CA ILE A 220 12.93 -9.88 3.76
C ILE A 220 13.92 -10.00 4.91
N ASN A 221 13.63 -9.31 6.02
CA ASN A 221 14.52 -9.23 7.17
C ASN A 221 14.71 -10.59 7.86
N GLU A 222 13.59 -11.29 8.13
CA GLU A 222 13.56 -12.59 8.79
C GLU A 222 12.53 -13.50 8.13
N ILE A 223 12.96 -14.70 7.74
CA ILE A 223 12.08 -15.75 7.22
C ILE A 223 12.67 -17.13 7.52
N GLN A 224 11.80 -18.13 7.69
CA GLN A 224 12.21 -19.53 7.75
C GLN A 224 12.17 -20.13 6.34
N LEU A 225 13.32 -20.54 5.82
CA LEU A 225 13.43 -21.20 4.51
C LEU A 225 14.15 -22.56 4.65
N PRO A 226 13.92 -23.52 3.73
CA PRO A 226 14.64 -24.79 3.73
C PRO A 226 16.16 -24.58 3.73
N SER A 227 16.87 -25.34 4.58
CA SER A 227 18.32 -25.18 4.75
C SER A 227 19.15 -25.61 3.52
N ASP A 228 18.55 -26.36 2.60
CA ASP A 228 19.13 -26.79 1.32
C ASP A 228 18.89 -25.79 0.18
N ILE A 229 18.45 -24.57 0.46
CA ILE A 229 18.40 -23.50 -0.54
C ILE A 229 19.80 -23.22 -1.10
N ALA A 230 19.90 -23.11 -2.42
CA ALA A 230 21.18 -23.04 -3.12
C ALA A 230 21.12 -22.10 -4.34
N PRO A 231 22.27 -21.67 -4.87
CA PRO A 231 22.33 -20.96 -6.14
C PRO A 231 21.58 -21.68 -7.27
N GLY A 232 20.83 -20.92 -8.08
CA GLY A 232 19.93 -21.42 -9.13
C GLY A 232 18.52 -21.76 -8.65
N ASP A 233 18.23 -21.71 -7.35
CA ASP A 233 16.85 -21.81 -6.87
C ASP A 233 16.02 -20.60 -7.28
N LEU A 234 14.71 -20.79 -7.52
CA LEU A 234 13.78 -19.70 -7.81
C LEU A 234 12.97 -19.37 -6.55
N ILE A 235 12.97 -18.10 -6.15
CA ILE A 235 12.25 -17.61 -4.98
C ILE A 235 11.13 -16.68 -5.42
N ALA A 236 9.91 -16.97 -5.00
CA ALA A 236 8.76 -16.11 -5.23
C ALA A 236 8.39 -15.36 -3.95
N THR A 237 8.23 -14.03 -4.05
CA THR A 237 7.69 -13.17 -2.98
C THR A 237 6.29 -12.67 -3.37
N PRO A 238 5.22 -13.22 -2.78
CA PRO A 238 3.83 -12.80 -3.04
C PRO A 238 3.55 -11.34 -2.64
N ALA A 239 2.36 -10.85 -2.99
CA ALA A 239 1.83 -9.55 -2.58
C ALA A 239 2.66 -8.33 -3.05
N THR A 240 3.37 -8.44 -4.17
CA THR A 240 4.24 -7.38 -4.71
C THR A 240 3.61 -6.54 -5.83
N GLY A 241 2.33 -6.77 -6.13
CA GLY A 241 1.61 -6.02 -7.18
C GLY A 241 1.35 -4.55 -6.86
N ALA A 242 1.40 -4.19 -5.58
CA ALA A 242 1.22 -2.83 -5.11
C ALA A 242 2.55 -2.23 -4.63
N TYR A 243 2.89 -1.05 -5.17
CA TYR A 243 4.03 -0.24 -4.74
C TYR A 243 5.44 -0.84 -4.94
N GLY A 244 5.59 -2.07 -5.42
CA GLY A 244 6.89 -2.62 -5.84
C GLY A 244 7.38 -1.89 -7.09
N ARG A 245 6.84 -2.26 -8.26
CA ARG A 245 7.24 -1.66 -9.54
C ARG A 245 7.09 -0.14 -9.60
N SER A 246 6.04 0.44 -8.99
CA SER A 246 5.85 1.90 -9.05
C SER A 246 6.92 2.69 -8.29
N MET A 247 7.63 2.03 -7.37
CA MET A 247 8.77 2.60 -6.64
C MET A 247 10.11 2.10 -7.18
N ALA A 248 10.11 1.39 -8.31
CA ALA A 248 11.32 0.79 -8.84
C ALA A 248 12.30 1.86 -9.37
N SER A 249 13.58 1.69 -9.03
CA SER A 249 14.68 2.56 -9.41
C SER A 249 15.72 1.82 -10.25
N ASN A 250 16.68 2.57 -10.81
CA ASN A 250 17.86 2.00 -11.45
C ASN A 250 19.10 2.11 -10.54
N TYR A 251 18.92 1.91 -9.23
CA TYR A 251 20.04 1.93 -8.29
C TYR A 251 21.12 0.93 -8.72
N ASN A 252 22.39 1.37 -8.72
CA ASN A 252 23.52 0.64 -9.32
C ASN A 252 23.32 0.20 -10.79
N HIS A 253 22.58 0.97 -11.59
CA HIS A 253 22.29 0.66 -13.00
C HIS A 253 21.60 -0.70 -13.21
N VAL A 254 20.87 -1.20 -12.20
CA VAL A 254 20.06 -2.41 -12.37
C VAL A 254 18.85 -2.07 -13.25
N PRO A 255 18.65 -2.74 -14.41
CA PRO A 255 17.47 -2.49 -15.24
C PRO A 255 16.20 -2.96 -14.56
N ARG A 256 15.12 -2.16 -14.61
CA ARG A 256 13.83 -2.56 -14.03
C ARG A 256 13.37 -3.91 -14.62
N PRO A 257 12.83 -4.82 -13.79
CA PRO A 257 12.40 -6.13 -14.25
C PRO A 257 11.23 -6.05 -15.25
N PRO A 258 11.01 -7.08 -16.08
CA PRO A 258 9.80 -7.16 -16.89
C PRO A 258 8.58 -7.40 -16.00
N VAL A 259 7.39 -7.14 -16.54
CA VAL A 259 6.12 -7.58 -15.95
C VAL A 259 5.46 -8.54 -16.92
N VAL A 260 5.09 -9.72 -16.41
CA VAL A 260 4.46 -10.79 -17.17
C VAL A 260 3.07 -11.03 -16.62
N ALA A 261 2.06 -10.97 -17.48
CA ALA A 261 0.71 -11.42 -17.16
C ALA A 261 0.56 -12.89 -17.52
N VAL A 262 -0.07 -13.66 -16.64
CA VAL A 262 -0.46 -15.05 -16.91
C VAL A 262 -1.98 -15.13 -16.88
N ASN A 263 -2.58 -15.63 -17.96
CA ASN A 263 -4.01 -15.89 -18.04
C ASN A 263 -4.26 -17.17 -18.84
N ASP A 264 -5.13 -18.04 -18.36
CA ASP A 264 -5.49 -19.31 -19.01
C ASP A 264 -4.28 -20.14 -19.48
N GLY A 265 -3.27 -20.27 -18.61
CA GLY A 265 -2.04 -21.02 -18.88
C GLY A 265 -1.08 -20.35 -19.89
N LYS A 266 -1.37 -19.13 -20.34
CA LYS A 266 -0.53 -18.38 -21.28
C LYS A 266 0.14 -17.20 -20.59
N ALA A 267 1.46 -17.10 -20.77
CA ALA A 267 2.26 -15.97 -20.30
C ALA A 267 2.46 -14.94 -21.41
N ARG A 268 2.34 -13.65 -21.08
CA ARG A 268 2.63 -12.53 -21.98
C ARG A 268 3.36 -11.43 -21.24
N VAL A 269 4.47 -10.97 -21.80
CA VAL A 269 5.15 -9.75 -21.33
C VAL A 269 4.22 -8.56 -21.57
N ILE A 270 3.84 -7.87 -20.50
CA ILE A 270 3.03 -6.65 -20.55
C ILE A 270 3.87 -5.38 -20.37
N VAL A 271 5.03 -5.51 -19.73
CA VAL A 271 6.07 -4.50 -19.70
C VAL A 271 7.42 -5.19 -19.91
N ARG A 272 8.18 -4.78 -20.92
CA ARG A 272 9.50 -5.37 -21.19
C ARG A 272 10.50 -5.01 -20.09
N ARG A 273 11.54 -5.84 -19.95
CA ARG A 273 12.71 -5.49 -19.14
C ARG A 273 13.40 -4.29 -19.76
N GLU A 274 13.94 -3.42 -18.92
CA GLU A 274 14.87 -2.40 -19.39
C GLU A 274 16.19 -3.04 -19.84
N ASN A 275 16.91 -2.34 -20.70
CA ASN A 275 18.25 -2.71 -21.16
C ASN A 275 19.21 -1.53 -21.01
N GLU A 276 20.46 -1.72 -21.42
CA GLU A 276 21.50 -0.69 -21.36
C GLU A 276 21.11 0.59 -22.12
N ALA A 277 20.45 0.48 -23.28
CA ALA A 277 20.03 1.65 -24.04
C ALA A 277 18.96 2.48 -23.30
N ASP A 278 18.11 1.85 -22.48
CA ASP A 278 17.17 2.59 -21.62
C ASP A 278 17.91 3.36 -20.53
N LEU A 279 18.93 2.76 -19.93
CA LEU A 279 19.75 3.39 -18.88
C LEU A 279 20.51 4.60 -19.39
N LEU A 280 20.99 4.55 -20.64
CA LEU A 280 21.75 5.63 -21.29
C LEU A 280 20.85 6.58 -22.09
N SER A 281 19.53 6.40 -22.07
CA SER A 281 18.60 7.15 -22.93
C SER A 281 18.55 8.66 -22.65
N LEU A 282 19.05 9.08 -21.48
CA LEU A 282 19.12 10.47 -21.06
C LEU A 282 20.51 11.09 -21.30
N ASP A 283 21.47 10.31 -21.80
CA ASP A 283 22.80 10.81 -22.12
C ASP A 283 22.73 11.70 -23.37
N VAL A 284 23.34 12.88 -23.30
CA VAL A 284 23.43 13.80 -24.43
C VAL A 284 24.58 13.35 -25.33
N LYS A 285 24.33 13.27 -26.64
CA LYS A 285 25.39 13.09 -27.64
C LYS A 285 26.14 14.40 -27.80
N GLU A 286 27.43 14.41 -27.46
CA GLU A 286 28.38 15.45 -27.87
C GLU A 286 28.84 15.27 -29.32
#